data_AF-A0A5R9F1C6-F1
#
_entry.id   AF-A0A5R9F1C6-F1
#
_cell.length_a   1.000
_cell.length_b   1.000
_cell.length_c   1.000
_cell.angle_alpha   90.00
_cell.angle_beta   90.00
_cell.angle_gamma   90.00
#
_symmetry.space_group_name_H-M   'P 1'
#
loop_
_entity.id
_entity.type
_entity.pdbx_description
1 polymer ?
#
loop_
_entity_poly.entity_id
_entity_poly.type
_entity_poly.pdbx_seq_one_letter_code
_entity_poly.pdbx_strand_id
1 'polypeptide(L)'
;MGKYVAILKDKKQGELTKELLNSHVKHLQNLTANKKLFICGPFKDNDKAMQILICDAIEEAINLVESDPFIKEGYYATYEVNELIEANENNNWLIEIPQTKENLAN
;
A
#
# COMPACT_ATOMS: atom_id res chain seq x y z
N MET A 1 -3.79 15.32 1.12
CA MET A 1 -3.59 13.87 1.28
C MET A 1 -4.01 13.10 0.03
N GLY A 2 -3.04 12.53 -0.68
CA GLY A 2 -3.24 11.55 -1.75
C GLY A 2 -3.38 10.13 -1.20
N LYS A 3 -3.72 9.19 -2.11
CA LYS A 3 -3.73 7.75 -1.81
C LYS A 3 -2.48 7.11 -2.42
N TYR A 4 -1.77 6.31 -1.64
CA TYR A 4 -0.55 5.63 -2.07
C TYR A 4 -0.73 4.13 -1.95
N VAL A 5 -0.44 3.40 -3.02
CA VAL A 5 -0.56 1.95 -3.08
C VAL A 5 0.83 1.35 -2.90
N ALA A 6 0.97 0.55 -1.85
CA ALA A 6 2.15 -0.26 -1.61
C ALA A 6 1.86 -1.72 -1.96
N ILE A 7 2.68 -2.33 -2.82
CA ILE A 7 2.65 -3.77 -3.10
C ILE A 7 3.88 -4.42 -2.47
N LEU A 8 3.65 -5.28 -1.49
CA LEU A 8 4.69 -6.00 -0.75
C LEU A 8 4.90 -7.37 -1.42
N LYS A 9 6.16 -7.76 -1.63
CA LYS A 9 6.54 -8.91 -2.48
C LYS A 9 7.54 -9.81 -1.76
N ASP A 10 7.72 -11.01 -2.32
CA ASP A 10 8.70 -12.01 -1.88
C ASP A 10 8.51 -12.39 -0.40
N LYS A 11 7.31 -12.90 -0.08
CA LYS A 11 6.95 -13.27 1.30
C LYS A 11 7.72 -14.50 1.73
N LYS A 12 8.40 -14.43 2.87
CA LYS A 12 9.09 -15.56 3.49
C LYS A 12 8.11 -16.49 4.22
N GLN A 13 7.50 -17.39 3.45
CA GLN A 13 6.51 -18.34 3.98
C GLN A 13 7.12 -19.24 5.07
N GLY A 14 6.36 -19.49 6.14
CA GLY A 14 6.80 -20.30 7.27
C GLY A 14 7.65 -19.57 8.32
N GLU A 15 8.06 -18.32 8.08
CA GLU A 15 8.89 -17.54 9.01
C GLU A 15 8.10 -16.61 9.94
N LEU A 16 6.76 -16.58 9.82
CA LEU A 16 5.92 -15.69 10.62
C LEU A 16 5.82 -16.17 12.08
N THR A 17 6.42 -15.41 12.99
CA THR A 17 6.25 -15.62 14.43
C THR A 17 5.04 -14.87 14.99
N LYS A 18 4.53 -15.33 16.15
CA LYS A 18 3.42 -14.67 16.84
C LYS A 18 3.77 -13.24 17.28
N GLU A 19 5.01 -13.00 17.67
CA GLU A 19 5.52 -11.69 18.09
C GLU A 19 5.57 -10.70 16.92
N LEU A 20 6.05 -11.17 15.76
CA LEU A 20 6.09 -10.38 14.54
C LEU A 20 4.68 -10.03 14.07
N LEU A 21 3.77 -11.02 14.06
CA LEU A 21 2.36 -10.79 13.74
C LEU A 21 1.71 -9.75 14.66
N ASN A 22 1.89 -9.88 15.98
CA ASN A 22 1.33 -8.92 16.93
C ASN A 22 1.88 -7.50 16.75
N SER A 23 3.16 -7.37 16.40
CA SER A 23 3.79 -6.08 16.14
C SER A 23 3.21 -5.44 14.88
N HIS A 24 3.06 -6.21 13.80
CA HIS A 24 2.41 -5.77 12.57
C HIS A 24 0.96 -5.32 12.83
N VAL A 25 0.18 -6.08 13.59
CA VAL A 25 -1.21 -5.71 13.95
C VAL A 25 -1.26 -4.39 14.72
N LYS A 26 -0.36 -4.17 15.69
CA LYS A 26 -0.27 -2.89 16.42
C LYS A 26 0.06 -1.72 15.49
N HIS A 27 0.96 -1.94 14.54
CA HIS A 27 1.29 -0.94 13.52
C HIS A 27 0.05 -0.57 12.70
N LEU A 28 -0.70 -1.55 12.17
CA LEU A 28 -1.94 -1.29 11.41
C LEU A 28 -3.02 -0.58 12.24
N GLN A 29 -3.18 -0.96 13.51
CA GLN A 29 -4.10 -0.29 14.44
C GLN A 29 -3.72 1.18 14.63
N ASN A 30 -2.43 1.49 14.77
CA ASN A 30 -1.95 2.87 14.87
C ASN A 30 -2.21 3.65 13.57
N LEU A 31 -1.95 3.08 12.38
CA LEU A 31 -2.26 3.75 11.12
C LEU A 31 -3.75 4.04 10.98
N THR A 32 -4.60 3.11 11.40
CA THR A 32 -6.06 3.26 11.36
C THR A 32 -6.52 4.37 12.30
N ALA A 33 -6.02 4.39 13.55
CA ALA A 33 -6.32 5.45 14.53
C ALA A 33 -5.92 6.85 14.03
N ASN A 34 -4.83 6.94 13.26
CA ASN A 34 -4.35 8.18 12.65
C ASN A 34 -4.96 8.48 11.27
N LYS A 35 -5.93 7.69 10.80
CA LYS A 35 -6.58 7.82 9.48
C LYS A 35 -5.57 7.76 8.30
N LYS A 36 -4.46 7.05 8.49
CA LYS A 36 -3.40 6.84 7.49
C LYS A 36 -3.55 5.55 6.69
N LEU A 37 -4.42 4.63 7.11
CA LEU A 37 -4.69 3.37 6.42
C LEU A 37 -6.11 3.35 5.83
N PHE A 38 -6.22 3.15 4.52
CA PHE A 38 -7.50 3.01 3.82
C PHE A 38 -7.93 1.54 3.72
N ILE A 39 -7.04 0.67 3.23
CA ILE A 39 -7.24 -0.79 3.18
C ILE A 39 -5.88 -1.50 3.19
N CYS A 40 -5.81 -2.71 3.74
CA CYS A 40 -4.67 -3.59 3.56
C CYS A 40 -5.08 -5.06 3.56
N GLY A 41 -4.22 -5.90 2.98
CA GLY A 41 -4.33 -7.35 3.12
C GLY A 41 -3.42 -8.12 2.17
N PRO A 42 -3.16 -9.40 2.46
CA PRO A 42 -2.55 -10.29 1.49
C PRO A 42 -3.52 -10.56 0.34
N PHE A 43 -2.99 -10.79 -0.86
CA PHE A 43 -3.80 -11.33 -1.93
C PHE A 43 -4.08 -12.81 -1.68
N LYS A 44 -5.24 -13.28 -2.13
CA LYS A 44 -5.67 -14.67 -1.91
C LYS A 44 -4.87 -15.67 -2.73
N ASP A 45 -4.44 -15.25 -3.91
CA ASP A 45 -3.96 -16.17 -4.96
C ASP A 45 -2.45 -16.12 -5.18
N ASN A 46 -1.72 -15.29 -4.41
CA ASN A 46 -0.28 -15.22 -4.46
C ASN A 46 0.32 -14.80 -3.10
N ASP A 47 1.64 -14.70 -3.04
CA ASP A 47 2.38 -14.41 -1.82
C ASP A 47 2.49 -12.91 -1.52
N LYS A 48 2.02 -12.03 -2.41
CA LYS A 48 2.08 -10.57 -2.25
C LYS A 48 0.98 -10.03 -1.33
N ALA A 49 1.14 -8.78 -0.92
CA ALA A 49 0.13 -8.03 -0.18
C ALA A 49 0.03 -6.59 -0.67
N MET A 50 -1.08 -5.94 -0.34
CA MET A 50 -1.34 -4.55 -0.66
C MET A 50 -1.64 -3.75 0.59
N GLN A 51 -1.18 -2.50 0.61
CA GLN A 51 -1.65 -1.46 1.51
C GLN A 51 -2.02 -0.23 0.68
N ILE A 52 -3.14 0.42 1.02
CA ILE A 52 -3.48 1.75 0.50
C ILE A 52 -3.40 2.73 1.67
N LEU A 53 -2.46 3.65 1.57
CA LEU A 53 -2.13 4.64 2.60
C LEU A 53 -2.65 6.01 2.20
N ILE A 54 -3.01 6.83 3.18
CA ILE A 54 -3.48 8.21 3.01
C ILE A 54 -2.39 9.13 3.55
N CYS A 55 -1.64 9.79 2.66
CA CYS A 55 -0.44 10.58 3.01
C CYS A 55 -0.43 11.91 2.25
N ASP A 56 0.40 12.86 2.66
CA ASP A 56 0.56 14.13 1.92
C ASP A 56 1.61 14.07 0.81
N ALA A 57 2.53 13.10 0.88
CA ALA A 57 3.59 12.92 -0.12
C ALA A 57 4.05 11.45 -0.20
N ILE A 58 4.75 11.11 -1.29
CA ILE A 58 5.25 9.75 -1.53
C ILE A 58 6.31 9.33 -0.50
N GLU A 59 7.14 10.26 -0.04
CA GLU A 59 8.16 10.00 0.97
C GLU A 59 7.53 9.60 2.31
N GLU A 60 6.39 10.21 2.67
CA GLU A 60 5.64 9.79 3.86
C GLU A 60 5.10 8.37 3.68
N ALA A 61 4.54 8.03 2.52
CA ALA A 61 4.04 6.69 2.26
C ALA A 61 5.16 5.63 2.34
N ILE A 62 6.34 5.90 1.76
CA ILE A 62 7.52 5.03 1.85
C ILE A 62 7.92 4.83 3.31
N ASN A 63 8.04 5.92 4.08
CA ASN A 63 8.39 5.84 5.51
C ASN A 63 7.40 5.00 6.32
N LEU A 64 6.09 5.10 6.03
CA LEU A 64 5.08 4.27 6.68
C LEU A 64 5.25 2.79 6.34
N VAL A 65 5.47 2.46 5.06
CA VAL A 65 5.71 1.07 4.60
C VAL A 65 6.98 0.50 5.26
N GLU A 66 8.07 1.25 5.28
CA GLU A 66 9.33 0.82 5.90
C GLU A 66 9.24 0.67 7.42
N SER A 67 8.29 1.37 8.06
CA SER A 67 8.02 1.24 9.49
C SER A 67 7.14 0.04 9.85
N ASP A 68 6.53 -0.65 8.87
CA ASP A 68 5.79 -1.88 9.10
C ASP A 68 6.77 -2.99 9.55
N PRO A 69 6.54 -3.66 10.70
CA PRO A 69 7.37 -4.77 11.15
C PRO A 69 7.58 -5.87 10.12
N PHE A 70 6.59 -6.13 9.24
CA PHE A 70 6.76 -7.11 8.17
C PHE A 70 7.79 -6.69 7.10
N ILE A 71 8.00 -5.39 6.90
CA ILE A 71 9.05 -4.87 6.01
C ILE A 71 10.38 -4.76 6.75
N LYS A 72 10.35 -4.17 7.95
CA LYS A 72 11.55 -3.94 8.76
C LYS A 72 12.32 -5.23 9.09
N GLU A 73 11.59 -6.30 9.41
CA GLU A 73 12.17 -7.62 9.70
C GLU A 73 12.35 -8.48 8.44
N GLY A 74 12.04 -7.95 7.25
CA GLY A 74 12.21 -8.61 5.97
C GLY A 74 11.32 -9.84 5.78
N TYR A 75 10.11 -9.85 6.37
CA TYR A 75 9.11 -10.88 6.11
C TYR A 75 8.55 -10.78 4.69
N TYR A 76 8.38 -9.55 4.18
CA TYR A 76 8.40 -9.29 2.74
C TYR A 76 9.76 -8.67 2.40
N ALA A 77 10.44 -9.19 1.38
CA ALA A 77 11.80 -8.75 1.07
C ALA A 77 11.84 -7.47 0.23
N THR A 78 10.83 -7.22 -0.60
CA THR A 78 10.76 -6.04 -1.47
C THR A 78 9.36 -5.44 -1.47
N TYR A 79 9.27 -4.18 -1.88
CA TYR A 79 8.00 -3.47 -2.03
C TYR A 79 8.07 -2.46 -3.19
N GLU A 80 6.92 -2.04 -3.69
CA GLU A 80 6.79 -0.86 -4.56
C GLU A 80 5.75 0.08 -3.96
N VAL A 81 5.96 1.40 -4.07
CA VAL A 81 5.00 2.41 -3.62
C VAL A 81 4.74 3.38 -4.76
N ASN A 82 3.48 3.63 -5.08
CA ASN A 82 3.08 4.57 -6.11
C ASN A 82 1.87 5.39 -5.65
N GLU A 83 1.76 6.63 -6.11
CA GLU A 83 0.55 7.43 -5.91
C GLU A 83 -0.57 6.93 -6.84
N LEU A 84 -1.76 6.77 -6.28
CA LEU A 84 -2.96 6.39 -7.01
C LEU A 84 -3.75 7.64 -7.39
N ILE A 85 -3.92 7.85 -8.70
CA ILE A 85 -4.98 8.72 -9.20
C ILE A 85 -6.29 7.93 -9.15
N GLU A 86 -7.09 8.17 -8.12
CA GLU A 86 -8.33 7.41 -7.89
C GLU A 86 -9.40 7.77 -8.91
N ALA A 87 -9.87 6.77 -9.66
CA ALA A 87 -11.00 6.89 -10.57
C ALA A 87 -12.31 6.52 -9.86
N ASN A 88 -13.36 7.32 -10.04
CA ASN A 88 -14.70 7.06 -9.51
C ASN A 88 -15.78 7.84 -10.29
N GLU A 89 -17.05 7.70 -9.90
CA GLU A 89 -18.18 8.37 -10.53
C GLU A 89 -18.07 9.91 -10.50
N ASN A 90 -17.46 10.49 -9.46
CA ASN A 90 -17.39 11.95 -9.30
C ASN A 90 -16.37 12.61 -10.24
N ASN A 91 -15.42 11.84 -10.79
CA ASN A 91 -14.45 12.31 -11.76
C ASN A 91 -14.57 11.64 -13.13
N ASN A 92 -15.76 11.08 -13.42
CA ASN A 92 -16.07 10.39 -14.67
C ASN A 92 -15.00 9.37 -15.06
N TRP A 93 -14.53 8.59 -14.09
CA TRP A 93 -13.51 7.56 -14.26
C TRP A 93 -12.23 8.04 -14.94
N LEU A 94 -11.84 9.30 -14.69
CA LEU A 94 -10.63 9.94 -15.21
C LEU A 94 -10.53 10.06 -16.74
N ILE A 95 -11.64 9.87 -17.49
CA ILE A 95 -11.60 9.84 -18.96
C ILE A 95 -11.02 11.12 -19.60
N GLU A 96 -11.12 12.27 -18.92
CA GLU A 96 -10.73 13.57 -19.46
C GLU A 96 -9.32 14.05 -19.07
N ILE A 97 -8.57 13.33 -18.22
CA ILE A 97 -7.27 13.81 -17.70
C ILE A 97 -6.12 13.59 -18.71
N PRO A 98 -5.02 14.37 -18.63
CA PRO A 98 -3.86 14.20 -19.51
C PRO A 98 -3.31 12.77 -19.53
N GLN A 99 -3.16 12.16 -18.35
CA GLN A 99 -2.69 10.78 -18.21
C GLN A 99 -3.51 9.79 -19.05
N THR A 100 -4.83 9.96 -19.17
CA THR A 100 -5.66 9.04 -19.97
C THR A 100 -5.63 9.44 -21.45
N LYS A 101 -5.81 10.73 -21.76
CA LYS A 101 -5.86 11.24 -23.14
C LYS A 101 -4.57 11.00 -23.93
N GLU A 102 -3.41 11.17 -23.29
CA GLU A 102 -2.10 11.00 -23.93
C GLU A 102 -1.77 9.53 -24.24
N ASN A 103 -2.50 8.59 -23.65
CA ASN A 103 -2.33 7.14 -23.86
C ASN A 103 -3.37 6.53 -24.81
N LEU A 104 -4.28 7.33 -25.39
CA LEU A 104 -5.21 6.84 -26.40
C LEU A 104 -4.48 6.49 -27.69
N ALA A 105 -4.84 5.36 -28.31
CA ALA A 105 -4.35 5.04 -29.65
C ALA A 105 -4.91 6.04 -30.66
N ASN A 106 -4.07 6.45 -31.62
CA ASN A 106 -4.48 7.27 -32.76
C ASN A 106 -5.28 6.47 -33.79
#